data_AF-A0A7J5EFY3-F1
#
_entry.id   AF-A0A7J5EFY3-F1
#
_cell.length_a   1.000
_cell.length_b   1.000
_cell.length_c   1.000
_cell.angle_alpha   90.00
_cell.angle_beta   90.00
_cell.angle_gamma   90.00
#
_symmetry.space_group_name_H-M   'P 1'
#
loop_
_entity.id
_entity.type
_entity.pdbx_description
1 polymer ?
#
loop_
_entity_poly.entity_id
_entity_poly.type
_entity_poly.pdbx_seq_one_letter_code
_entity_poly.pdbx_strand_id
1 'polypeptide(L)'
;MRARKLVPHLSVLVAVVAMIAVAGSRPAHAGGKNQIRGVAIRDEAGATTVRIQGSGTPTFTVYKLERPTRVVVDVAQATLDRSVRGDEPSAMFAVNSWAVSQVAAMTMEDGSTSVRVVVTLARPGRYDVKAEGKDVVVKVSARDAAPAAAPA
;
A
#
# COMPACT_ATOMS: atom_id res chain seq x y z
N MET A 1 13.57 -4.67 85.90
CA MET A 1 12.09 -4.87 85.87
C MET A 1 11.55 -4.43 84.51
N ARG A 2 10.64 -5.25 83.94
CA ARG A 2 9.51 -4.95 83.02
C ARG A 2 9.21 -3.46 82.77
N ALA A 3 8.66 -2.96 81.65
CA ALA A 3 8.18 -3.52 80.39
C ALA A 3 7.63 -2.36 79.52
N ARG A 4 7.62 -2.56 78.18
CA ARG A 4 6.55 -2.26 77.20
C ARG A 4 6.01 -0.83 76.96
N LYS A 5 5.96 -0.53 75.63
CA LYS A 5 4.85 0.06 74.83
C LYS A 5 4.66 1.60 74.94
N LEU A 6 4.30 2.41 73.93
CA LEU A 6 3.67 2.26 72.59
C LEU A 6 4.16 3.39 71.64
N VAL A 7 4.09 3.16 70.32
CA VAL A 7 4.14 4.20 69.24
C VAL A 7 2.69 4.57 68.87
N PRO A 8 2.38 5.82 68.44
CA PRO A 8 1.95 5.98 67.04
C PRO A 8 2.33 7.34 66.38
N HIS A 9 2.86 7.20 65.15
CA HIS A 9 2.71 7.98 63.92
C HIS A 9 1.96 9.33 63.92
N LEU A 10 2.56 10.35 63.28
CA LEU A 10 1.93 10.99 62.12
C LEU A 10 2.95 11.61 61.16
N SER A 11 3.15 10.92 60.05
CA SER A 11 3.91 11.32 58.88
C SER A 11 3.02 12.14 57.94
N VAL A 12 3.53 13.21 57.33
CA VAL A 12 3.12 13.61 55.98
C VAL A 12 4.35 14.15 55.24
N LEU A 13 5.05 13.27 54.54
CA LEU A 13 5.97 13.64 53.47
C LEU A 13 5.27 13.26 52.17
N VAL A 14 4.80 14.25 51.42
CA VAL A 14 4.16 14.06 50.12
C VAL A 14 5.24 13.65 49.12
N ALA A 15 5.32 12.35 48.81
CA ALA A 15 6.14 11.83 47.72
C ALA A 15 5.35 11.97 46.41
N VAL A 16 5.77 12.89 45.55
CA VAL A 16 5.27 13.00 44.18
C VAL A 16 5.88 11.86 43.37
N VAL A 17 5.08 10.82 43.12
CA VAL A 17 5.45 9.73 42.21
C VAL A 17 5.19 10.20 40.78
N ALA A 18 6.26 10.55 40.07
CA ALA A 18 6.21 10.73 38.62
C ALA A 18 6.06 9.36 37.94
N MET A 19 4.84 8.99 37.56
CA MET A 19 4.61 7.87 36.66
C MET A 19 5.09 8.26 35.26
N ILE A 20 6.26 7.78 34.88
CA ILE A 20 6.66 7.72 33.48
C ILE A 20 5.84 6.59 32.86
N ALA A 21 4.72 6.94 32.22
CA ALA A 21 3.97 6.04 31.38
C ALA A 21 4.86 5.69 30.17
N VAL A 22 5.51 4.53 30.20
CA VAL A 22 6.12 3.93 29.01
C VAL A 22 4.97 3.59 28.07
N ALA A 23 4.67 4.51 27.16
CA ALA A 23 3.84 4.23 26.00
C ALA A 23 4.54 3.12 25.22
N GLY A 24 4.03 1.89 25.36
CA GLY A 24 4.56 0.74 24.66
C GLY A 24 4.55 1.02 23.15
N SER A 25 5.74 1.20 22.58
CA SER A 25 5.96 1.07 21.14
C SER A 25 5.55 -0.33 20.77
N ARG A 26 4.33 -0.50 20.23
CA ARG A 26 3.94 -1.76 19.61
C ARG A 26 4.99 -2.03 18.53
N PRO A 27 5.64 -3.21 18.51
CA PRO A 27 6.46 -3.57 17.37
C PRO A 27 5.57 -3.43 16.14
N ALA A 28 5.96 -2.56 15.21
CA ALA A 28 5.37 -2.54 13.89
C ALA A 28 5.47 -3.98 13.37
N HIS A 29 4.33 -4.59 13.03
CA HIS A 29 4.30 -5.95 12.51
C HIS A 29 5.11 -6.02 11.21
N ALA A 30 6.41 -6.26 11.33
CA ALA A 30 7.19 -6.91 10.30
C ALA A 30 6.88 -8.41 10.43
N GLY A 31 5.87 -8.92 9.73
CA GLY A 31 5.52 -10.33 9.97
C GLY A 31 4.42 -10.99 9.15
N GLY A 32 3.79 -10.29 8.22
CA GLY A 32 2.94 -10.94 7.21
C GLY A 32 3.41 -10.53 5.83
N LYS A 33 3.82 -11.48 4.98
CA LYS A 33 4.04 -11.21 3.55
C LYS A 33 2.71 -10.67 2.99
N ASN A 34 2.70 -9.42 2.53
CA ASN A 34 1.50 -8.85 1.91
C ASN A 34 1.18 -9.66 0.66
N GLN A 35 -0.04 -10.14 0.51
CA GLN A 35 -0.45 -10.85 -0.69
C GLN A 35 -1.22 -9.90 -1.58
N ILE A 36 -0.74 -9.71 -2.81
CA ILE A 36 -1.49 -9.01 -3.84
C ILE A 36 -2.47 -10.02 -4.45
N ARG A 37 -3.74 -9.89 -4.08
CA ARG A 37 -4.83 -10.84 -4.39
C ARG A 37 -5.71 -10.40 -5.55
N GLY A 38 -5.48 -9.20 -6.08
CA GLY A 38 -6.22 -8.71 -7.23
C GLY A 38 -5.62 -7.44 -7.81
N VAL A 39 -5.90 -7.24 -9.09
CA VAL A 39 -5.66 -5.99 -9.81
C VAL A 39 -6.98 -5.63 -10.49
N ALA A 40 -7.75 -4.76 -9.86
CA ALA A 40 -9.04 -4.32 -10.38
C ALA A 40 -8.85 -3.05 -11.22
N ILE A 41 -9.41 -3.04 -12.43
CA ILE A 41 -9.24 -1.93 -13.38
C ILE A 41 -10.62 -1.37 -13.71
N ARG A 42 -10.77 -0.05 -13.63
CA ARG A 42 -11.97 0.68 -14.06
C ARG A 42 -11.58 1.84 -14.96
N ASP A 43 -12.33 2.05 -16.02
CA ASP A 43 -12.19 3.20 -16.91
C ASP A 43 -13.47 4.03 -16.83
N GLU A 44 -13.35 5.26 -16.34
CA GLU A 44 -14.47 6.16 -16.12
C GLU A 44 -14.04 7.60 -16.46
N ALA A 45 -14.87 8.30 -17.25
CA ALA A 45 -14.67 9.72 -17.58
C ALA A 45 -13.26 10.07 -18.12
N GLY A 46 -12.66 9.19 -18.93
CA GLY A 46 -11.34 9.40 -19.52
C GLY A 46 -10.16 9.21 -18.54
N ALA A 47 -10.43 8.64 -17.35
CA ALA A 47 -9.42 8.24 -16.39
C ALA A 47 -9.52 6.75 -16.08
N THR A 48 -8.37 6.08 -16.08
CA THR A 48 -8.25 4.69 -15.70
C THR A 48 -7.80 4.60 -14.24
N THR A 49 -8.56 3.89 -13.42
CA THR A 49 -8.18 3.56 -12.04
C THR A 49 -7.76 2.10 -11.97
N VAL A 50 -6.53 1.85 -11.52
CA VAL A 50 -5.97 0.54 -11.23
C VAL A 50 -5.84 0.39 -9.73
N ARG A 51 -6.55 -0.58 -9.16
CA ARG A 51 -6.55 -0.89 -7.72
C ARG A 51 -5.81 -2.20 -7.49
N ILE A 52 -4.67 -2.10 -6.82
CA ILE A 52 -3.81 -3.20 -6.42
C ILE A 52 -4.27 -3.67 -5.04
N GLN A 53 -4.89 -4.84 -4.96
CA GLN A 53 -5.61 -5.30 -3.78
C GLN A 53 -4.70 -6.12 -2.87
N GLY A 54 -4.40 -5.59 -1.69
CA GLY A 54 -3.47 -6.18 -0.72
C GLY A 54 -4.17 -6.90 0.44
N SER A 55 -3.49 -7.84 1.09
CA SER A 55 -3.96 -8.48 2.32
C SER A 55 -3.57 -7.70 3.59
N GLY A 56 -2.55 -6.84 3.50
CA GLY A 56 -2.02 -5.99 4.57
C GLY A 56 -1.78 -4.56 4.13
N THR A 57 -1.44 -3.69 5.09
CA THR A 57 -1.12 -2.28 4.83
C THR A 57 0.06 -2.18 3.85
N PRO A 58 -0.08 -1.43 2.73
CA PRO A 58 0.96 -1.38 1.72
C PRO A 58 2.06 -0.39 2.10
N THR A 59 3.31 -0.84 2.01
CA THR A 59 4.47 0.04 1.89
C THR A 59 4.92 -0.03 0.43
N PHE A 60 4.94 1.11 -0.26
CA PHE A 60 5.23 1.13 -1.69
C PHE A 60 6.04 2.34 -2.13
N THR A 61 6.74 2.18 -3.24
CA THR A 61 7.38 3.27 -3.97
C THR A 61 6.71 3.44 -5.33
N VAL A 62 6.78 4.65 -5.87
CA VAL A 62 6.22 4.98 -7.17
C VAL A 62 7.24 5.77 -7.96
N TYR A 63 7.43 5.39 -9.21
CA TYR A 63 8.27 6.14 -10.13
C TYR A 63 7.74 6.04 -11.56
N LYS A 64 8.17 6.97 -12.39
CA LYS A 64 7.78 7.05 -13.79
C LYS A 64 8.96 6.70 -14.68
N LEU A 65 8.73 5.81 -15.64
CA LEU A 65 9.65 5.56 -16.75
C LEU A 65 9.11 6.23 -18.01
N GLU A 66 10.00 6.64 -18.88
CA GLU A 66 9.66 7.18 -20.20
C GLU A 66 10.12 6.21 -21.30
N ARG A 67 9.51 6.33 -22.49
CA ARG A 67 9.85 5.55 -23.72
C ARG A 67 9.80 4.01 -23.55
N PRO A 68 8.60 3.39 -23.45
CA PRO A 68 7.28 4.00 -23.37
C PRO A 68 6.96 4.51 -21.95
N THR A 69 6.02 5.44 -21.84
CA THR A 69 5.63 6.00 -20.55
C THR A 69 4.97 4.92 -19.68
N ARG A 70 5.53 4.69 -18.49
CA ARG A 70 5.04 3.71 -17.52
C ARG A 70 5.04 4.31 -16.12
N VAL A 71 3.97 4.08 -15.37
CA VAL A 71 3.96 4.27 -13.91
C VAL A 71 4.26 2.93 -13.29
N VAL A 72 5.32 2.88 -12.47
CA VAL A 72 5.73 1.67 -11.78
C VAL A 72 5.45 1.85 -10.30
N VAL A 73 4.79 0.86 -9.71
CA VAL A 73 4.50 0.76 -8.28
C VAL A 73 5.14 -0.51 -7.76
N ASP A 74 6.08 -0.36 -6.84
CA ASP A 74 6.70 -1.50 -6.15
C ASP A 74 6.13 -1.59 -4.75
N VAL A 75 5.41 -2.67 -4.45
CA VAL A 75 4.88 -2.96 -3.12
C VAL A 75 5.88 -3.85 -2.39
N ALA A 76 6.47 -3.33 -1.33
CA ALA A 76 7.50 -4.00 -0.55
C ALA A 76 6.93 -5.15 0.29
N GLN A 77 7.76 -6.17 0.55
CA GLN A 77 7.41 -7.34 1.38
C GLN A 77 6.13 -8.04 0.91
N ALA A 78 5.94 -8.10 -0.41
CA ALA A 78 4.72 -8.59 -1.03
C ALA A 78 4.98 -9.73 -2.02
N THR A 79 3.99 -10.62 -2.18
CA THR A 79 3.97 -11.69 -3.19
C THR A 79 2.71 -11.60 -4.03
N LEU A 80 2.83 -11.85 -5.34
CA LEU A 80 1.67 -11.92 -6.22
C LEU A 80 0.97 -13.26 -6.07
N ASP A 81 -0.30 -13.21 -5.66
CA ASP A 81 -1.10 -14.40 -5.40
C ASP A 81 -1.39 -15.17 -6.70
N ARG A 82 -1.44 -16.50 -6.59
CA ARG A 82 -1.73 -17.40 -7.72
C ARG A 82 -3.09 -17.08 -8.35
N SER A 83 -4.08 -16.64 -7.58
CA SER A 83 -5.39 -16.22 -8.09
C SER A 83 -5.32 -15.07 -9.10
N VAL A 84 -4.25 -14.27 -9.08
CA VAL A 84 -4.06 -13.12 -9.99
C VAL A 84 -3.29 -13.52 -11.24
N ARG A 85 -2.24 -14.33 -11.09
CA ARG A 85 -1.30 -14.68 -12.17
C ARG A 85 -1.56 -16.03 -12.82
N GLY A 86 -2.45 -16.85 -12.27
CA GLY A 86 -2.56 -18.26 -12.66
C GLY A 86 -1.24 -18.99 -12.40
N ASP A 87 -0.85 -19.86 -13.32
CA ASP A 87 0.43 -20.59 -13.24
C ASP A 87 1.61 -19.83 -13.85
N GLU A 88 1.38 -18.62 -14.36
CA GLU A 88 2.43 -17.79 -14.95
C GLU A 88 3.27 -17.06 -13.88
N PRO A 89 4.53 -16.66 -14.19
CA PRO A 89 5.36 -15.87 -13.29
C PRO A 89 4.85 -14.44 -13.08
N SER A 90 3.98 -13.96 -13.98
CA SER A 90 3.42 -12.61 -13.97
C SER A 90 1.99 -12.60 -14.47
N ALA A 91 1.20 -11.63 -14.02
CA ALA A 91 -0.13 -11.35 -14.55
C ALA A 91 -0.05 -10.18 -15.56
N MET A 92 -0.75 -10.31 -16.69
CA MET A 92 -0.89 -9.27 -17.70
C MET A 92 -2.36 -8.99 -17.97
N PHE A 93 -2.72 -7.71 -17.98
CA PHE A 93 -4.08 -7.22 -18.21
C PHE A 93 -4.05 -6.26 -19.40
N ALA A 94 -4.69 -6.65 -20.51
CA ALA A 94 -4.96 -5.74 -21.60
C ALA A 94 -6.10 -4.80 -21.16
N VAL A 95 -5.81 -3.51 -21.04
CA VAL A 95 -6.79 -2.52 -20.58
C VAL A 95 -7.46 -1.82 -21.75
N ASN A 96 -6.67 -1.41 -22.75
CA ASN A 96 -7.14 -0.73 -23.96
C ASN A 96 -8.08 0.47 -23.69
N SER A 97 -7.87 1.14 -22.56
CA SER A 97 -8.57 2.40 -22.22
C SER A 97 -7.89 3.59 -22.88
N TRP A 98 -8.55 4.75 -22.83
CA TRP A 98 -7.97 5.97 -23.40
C TRP A 98 -6.63 6.37 -22.78
N ALA A 99 -6.47 6.17 -21.46
CA ALA A 99 -5.28 6.58 -20.71
C ALA A 99 -4.25 5.45 -20.52
N VAL A 100 -4.69 4.20 -20.41
CA VAL A 100 -3.84 3.03 -20.08
C VAL A 100 -4.04 1.93 -21.11
N SER A 101 -2.95 1.45 -21.70
CA SER A 101 -2.96 0.35 -22.65
C SER A 101 -2.90 -1.01 -21.95
N GLN A 102 -2.06 -1.13 -20.93
CA GLN A 102 -1.77 -2.40 -20.29
C GLN A 102 -1.40 -2.20 -18.81
N VAL A 103 -1.74 -3.19 -17.99
CA VAL A 103 -1.18 -3.35 -16.64
C VAL A 103 -0.49 -4.71 -16.56
N ALA A 104 0.69 -4.75 -15.96
CA ALA A 104 1.39 -6.00 -15.63
C ALA A 104 1.73 -6.03 -14.14
N ALA A 105 1.69 -7.21 -13.53
CA ALA A 105 2.10 -7.42 -12.14
C ALA A 105 3.03 -8.64 -12.05
N MET A 106 4.13 -8.53 -11.31
CA MET A 106 5.07 -9.63 -11.13
C MET A 106 5.75 -9.55 -9.76
N THR A 107 6.10 -10.71 -9.20
CA THR A 107 6.96 -10.77 -8.01
C THR A 107 8.40 -10.50 -8.42
N MET A 108 9.08 -9.64 -7.67
CA MET A 108 10.50 -9.35 -7.80
C MET A 108 11.24 -9.94 -6.59
N GLU A 109 12.38 -10.56 -6.84
CA GLU A 109 13.23 -11.21 -5.82
C GLU A 109 14.66 -10.66 -5.87
N ASP A 110 14.81 -9.34 -5.79
CA ASP A 110 16.10 -8.65 -5.74
C ASP A 110 16.31 -8.06 -4.35
N GLY A 111 17.08 -8.76 -3.50
CA GLY A 111 17.36 -8.39 -2.10
C GLY A 111 16.18 -8.56 -1.13
N SER A 112 14.96 -8.22 -1.53
CA SER A 112 13.73 -8.47 -0.77
C SER A 112 12.54 -8.71 -1.70
N THR A 113 11.59 -9.57 -1.28
CA THR A 113 10.41 -9.88 -2.10
C THR A 113 9.50 -8.66 -2.20
N SER A 114 9.19 -8.24 -3.42
CA SER A 114 8.22 -7.18 -3.70
C SER A 114 7.31 -7.57 -4.87
N VAL A 115 6.18 -6.89 -5.02
CA VAL A 115 5.36 -6.99 -6.22
C VAL A 115 5.49 -5.69 -6.99
N ARG A 116 6.01 -5.79 -8.22
CA ARG A 116 6.07 -4.69 -9.17
C ARG A 116 4.83 -4.70 -10.04
N VAL A 117 4.06 -3.61 -9.97
CA VAL A 117 2.94 -3.33 -10.87
C VAL A 117 3.33 -2.23 -11.85
N VAL A 118 3.26 -2.53 -13.14
CA VAL A 118 3.61 -1.62 -14.23
C VAL A 118 2.34 -1.24 -14.96
N VAL A 119 1.99 0.04 -14.92
CA VAL A 119 0.87 0.63 -15.66
C VAL A 119 1.44 1.35 -16.88
N THR A 120 1.27 0.74 -18.05
CA THR A 120 1.71 1.32 -19.33
C THR A 120 0.68 2.29 -19.84
N LEU A 121 1.08 3.54 -20.02
CA LEU A 121 0.19 4.59 -20.52
C LEU A 121 0.01 4.44 -22.02
N ALA A 122 -1.23 4.61 -22.48
CA ALA A 122 -1.54 4.67 -23.92
C ALA A 122 -1.16 6.03 -24.52
N ARG A 123 -1.16 7.09 -23.69
CA ARG A 123 -0.94 8.48 -24.08
C ARG A 123 -0.18 9.24 -23.00
N PRO A 124 0.52 10.33 -23.33
CA PRO A 124 1.04 11.25 -22.32
C PRO A 124 -0.07 11.70 -21.37
N GLY A 125 0.20 11.62 -20.07
CA GLY A 125 -0.83 11.77 -19.04
C GLY A 125 -0.30 12.30 -17.71
N ARG A 126 -1.20 12.33 -16.74
CA ARG A 126 -0.91 12.52 -15.31
C ARG A 126 -1.30 11.24 -14.57
N TYR A 127 -0.69 11.06 -13.41
CA TYR A 127 -1.05 9.97 -12.51
C TYR A 127 -1.07 10.47 -11.06
N ASP A 128 -1.89 9.83 -10.26
CA ASP A 128 -1.92 9.94 -8.80
C ASP A 128 -1.87 8.53 -8.21
N VAL A 129 -1.13 8.35 -7.13
CA VAL A 129 -1.06 7.06 -6.42
C VAL A 129 -1.21 7.29 -4.94
N LYS A 130 -2.13 6.55 -4.33
CA LYS A 130 -2.38 6.61 -2.89
C LYS A 130 -2.69 5.24 -2.31
N ALA A 131 -2.47 5.10 -1.00
CA ALA A 131 -3.03 3.98 -0.24
C ALA A 131 -4.51 4.24 0.05
N GLU A 132 -5.34 3.20 -0.11
CA GLU A 132 -6.72 3.16 0.38
C GLU A 132 -6.89 1.90 1.23
N GLY A 133 -6.75 2.04 2.56
CA GLY A 133 -6.75 0.90 3.47
C GLY A 133 -5.57 -0.04 3.20
N LYS A 134 -5.86 -1.20 2.62
CA LYS A 134 -4.86 -2.22 2.26
C LYS A 134 -4.47 -2.18 0.79
N ASP A 135 -5.14 -1.35 0.01
CA ASP A 135 -4.98 -1.29 -1.44
C ASP A 135 -4.07 -0.12 -1.81
N VAL A 136 -3.39 -0.27 -2.95
CA VAL A 136 -2.77 0.87 -3.64
C VAL A 136 -3.62 1.21 -4.85
N VAL A 137 -4.05 2.47 -4.95
CA VAL A 137 -4.89 2.95 -6.03
C VAL A 137 -4.08 3.89 -6.90
N VAL A 138 -3.93 3.52 -8.17
CA VAL A 138 -3.29 4.30 -9.22
C VAL A 138 -4.37 4.87 -10.12
N LYS A 139 -4.52 6.19 -10.16
CA LYS A 139 -5.40 6.87 -11.11
C LYS A 139 -4.55 7.48 -12.22
N VAL A 140 -4.92 7.23 -13.47
CA VAL A 140 -4.21 7.72 -14.65
C VAL A 140 -5.20 8.46 -15.53
N SER A 141 -4.83 9.66 -15.99
CA SER A 141 -5.62 10.43 -16.96
C SER A 141 -4.74 10.85 -18.12
N ALA A 142 -5.25 10.72 -19.35
CA ALA A 142 -4.59 11.29 -20.52
C ALA A 142 -4.61 12.82 -20.45
N ARG A 143 -3.63 13.48 -21.07
CA ARG A 143 -3.64 14.94 -21.22
C ARG A 143 -4.73 15.41 -22.17
N ASP A 144 -4.98 14.62 -23.22
CA ASP A 144 -6.00 14.92 -24.22
C ASP A 144 -7.33 14.30 -23.81
N ALA A 145 -8.42 15.01 -24.09
CA ALA A 145 -9.76 14.53 -23.82
C ALA A 145 -10.05 13.21 -24.56
N ALA A 146 -10.74 12.30 -23.87
CA ALA A 146 -11.26 11.10 -24.50
C ALA A 146 -12.30 11.48 -25.56
N PRO A 147 -12.41 10.73 -26.67
CA PRO A 147 -13.50 10.90 -27.61
C PRO A 147 -14.83 10.74 -26.87
N ALA A 148 -15.81 11.57 -27.22
CA ALA A 148 -17.17 11.32 -26.77
C ALA A 148 -17.59 9.92 -27.27
N ALA A 149 -18.09 9.07 -26.38
CA ALA A 149 -18.63 7.79 -26.79
C ALA A 149 -19.74 8.07 -27.81
N ALA A 150 -19.64 7.45 -29.00
CA ALA A 150 -20.69 7.55 -29.98
C ALA A 150 -22.00 7.01 -29.37
N PRO A 151 -23.15 7.66 -29.58
CA PRO A 151 -24.42 7.08 -29.17
C PRO A 151 -24.59 5.73 -29.89
N ALA A 152 -25.03 4.73 -29.13
CA ALA A 152 -25.31 3.38 -29.61
C ALA A 152 -26.49 3.37 -30.59
#